data_AF-A0A967ICB9-F1
#
_entry.id   AF-A0A967ICB9-F1
#
_cell.length_a   1.000
_cell.length_b   1.000
_cell.length_c   1.000
_cell.angle_alpha   90.00
_cell.angle_beta   90.00
_cell.angle_gamma   90.00
#
_symmetry.space_group_name_H-M   'P 1'
#
loop_
_entity.id
_entity.type
_entity.pdbx_description
1 polymer ?
#
loop_
_entity_poly.entity_id
_entity_poly.type
_entity_poly.pdbx_seq_one_letter_code
_entity_poly.pdbx_strand_id
1 'polypeptide(L)'
;TTARADTAKIERLRAAGAEVVILPQEQDQVDLRALLRYLGEKGIQSLLLEGGAVLAGRCFRQKLINRVMVFVAAKLLGGGDG
;
A
#
# COMPACT_ATOMS: atom_id res chain seq x y z
N THR A 1 5.70 -4.05 -6.08
CA THR A 1 5.15 -5.42 -6.20
C THR A 1 6.16 -6.42 -5.63
N THR A 2 5.90 -7.73 -5.63
CA THR A 2 6.83 -8.77 -5.17
C THR A 2 7.40 -9.59 -6.33
N ALA A 3 8.37 -10.46 -6.05
CA ALA A 3 8.99 -11.34 -7.04
C ALA A 3 8.02 -12.37 -7.68
N ARG A 4 6.83 -12.56 -7.10
CA ARG A 4 5.78 -13.43 -7.66
C ARG A 4 5.00 -12.79 -8.81
N ALA A 5 5.19 -11.50 -9.06
CA ALA A 5 4.44 -10.80 -10.09
C ALA A 5 4.87 -11.24 -11.50
N ASP A 6 3.88 -11.33 -12.40
CA ASP A 6 4.09 -11.67 -13.81
C ASP A 6 5.02 -10.66 -14.50
N THR A 7 6.16 -11.16 -15.00
CA THR A 7 7.17 -10.39 -15.72
C THR A 7 6.61 -9.68 -16.94
N ALA A 8 5.71 -10.32 -17.71
CA ALA A 8 5.13 -9.70 -18.90
C ALA A 8 4.26 -8.49 -18.53
N LYS A 9 3.57 -8.54 -17.39
CA LYS A 9 2.82 -7.39 -16.86
C LYS A 9 3.75 -6.29 -16.34
N ILE A 10 4.85 -6.64 -15.68
CA ILE A 10 5.85 -5.68 -15.20
C ILE A 10 6.44 -4.89 -16.37
N GLU A 11 6.87 -5.57 -17.43
CA GLU A 11 7.50 -4.92 -18.58
C GLU A 11 6.52 -4.01 -19.33
N ARG A 12 5.23 -4.40 -19.45
CA ARG A 12 4.20 -3.51 -20.01
C ARG A 12 4.01 -2.23 -19.18
N LEU A 13 4.03 -2.33 -17.85
CA LEU A 13 3.90 -1.17 -16.98
C LEU A 13 5.12 -0.24 -17.08
N ARG A 14 6.33 -0.81 -17.12
CA ARG A 14 7.57 -0.05 -17.33
C ARG A 14 7.59 0.64 -18.69
N ALA A 15 7.19 -0.06 -19.75
CA ALA A 15 7.06 0.51 -21.09
C ALA A 15 6.04 1.65 -21.16
N ALA A 16 5.01 1.62 -20.30
CA ALA A 16 4.06 2.72 -20.13
C ALA A 16 4.58 3.88 -19.25
N GLY A 17 5.84 3.84 -18.80
CA GLY A 17 6.48 4.88 -18.00
C GLY A 17 6.34 4.72 -16.48
N ALA A 18 5.76 3.62 -15.99
CA ALA A 18 5.64 3.39 -14.56
C ALA A 18 6.95 2.87 -13.94
N GLU A 19 7.33 3.41 -12.78
CA GLU A 19 8.37 2.82 -11.95
C GLU A 19 7.81 1.55 -11.28
N VAL A 20 8.40 0.39 -11.57
CA VAL A 20 8.02 -0.89 -10.96
C VAL A 20 9.14 -1.41 -10.09
N VAL A 21 8.92 -1.34 -8.78
CA VAL A 21 9.84 -1.79 -7.74
C VAL A 21 9.44 -3.17 -7.24
N ILE A 22 10.41 -4.06 -7.13
CA ILE A 22 10.24 -5.38 -6.52
C ILE A 22 10.73 -5.30 -5.07
N LEU A 23 9.85 -5.61 -4.13
CA LEU A 23 10.14 -5.59 -2.69
C LEU A 23 9.97 -6.98 -2.08
N PRO A 24 10.57 -7.23 -0.90
CA PRO A 24 10.35 -8.45 -0.14
C PRO A 24 8.85 -8.71 0.12
N GLN A 25 8.55 -9.99 0.31
CA GLN A 25 7.20 -10.47 0.58
C GLN A 25 7.02 -10.75 2.07
N GLU A 26 5.85 -10.39 2.59
CA GLU A 26 5.36 -10.76 3.91
C GLU A 26 3.93 -11.31 3.74
N GLN A 27 3.70 -12.59 4.07
CA GLN A 27 2.37 -13.24 3.97
C GLN A 27 1.67 -13.03 2.61
N ASP A 28 2.38 -13.34 1.52
CA ASP A 28 1.90 -13.16 0.13
C ASP A 28 1.60 -11.73 -0.31
N GLN A 29 1.95 -10.75 0.50
CA GLN A 29 1.81 -9.33 0.21
C GLN A 29 3.17 -8.65 0.25
N VAL A 30 3.24 -7.40 -0.20
CA VAL A 30 4.44 -6.57 -0.01
C VAL A 30 4.70 -6.38 1.50
N ASP A 31 5.96 -6.50 1.91
CA ASP A 31 6.43 -6.08 3.23
C ASP A 31 6.33 -4.55 3.34
N LEU A 32 5.43 -4.08 4.21
CA LEU A 32 5.14 -2.65 4.37
C LEU A 32 6.31 -1.89 5.01
N ARG A 33 7.11 -2.53 5.87
CA ARG A 33 8.29 -1.89 6.47
C ARG A 33 9.39 -1.71 5.43
N ALA A 34 9.59 -2.70 4.56
CA ALA A 34 10.51 -2.58 3.43
C ALA A 34 10.06 -1.47 2.47
N LEU A 35 8.77 -1.38 2.17
CA LEU A 35 8.20 -0.30 1.37
C LEU A 35 8.46 1.08 1.98
N LEU A 36 8.16 1.27 3.28
CA LEU A 36 8.35 2.56 3.94
C LEU A 36 9.84 2.97 4.01
N ARG A 37 10.75 2.02 4.24
CA ARG A 37 12.20 2.30 4.17
C ARG A 37 12.61 2.77 2.78
N TYR A 38 12.21 2.03 1.74
CA TYR A 38 12.50 2.38 0.35
C TYR A 38 11.99 3.79 -0.02
N LEU A 39 10.77 4.14 0.40
CA LEU A 39 10.22 5.47 0.17
C LEU A 39 10.98 6.55 0.95
N GLY A 40 11.37 6.27 2.20
CA GLY A 40 12.20 7.16 3.01
C GLY A 40 13.58 7.43 2.41
N GLU A 41 14.23 6.40 1.84
CA GLU A 41 15.51 6.52 1.11
C GLU A 41 15.38 7.39 -0.15
N LYS A 42 14.20 7.45 -0.76
CA LYS A 42 13.86 8.38 -1.84
C LYS A 42 13.50 9.79 -1.36
N GLY A 43 13.60 10.07 -0.06
CA GLY A 43 13.29 11.37 0.54
C GLY A 43 11.79 11.62 0.78
N ILE A 44 10.95 10.59 0.66
CA ILE A 44 9.51 10.72 0.92
C ILE A 44 9.28 10.58 2.42
N GLN A 45 8.92 11.70 3.06
CA GLN A 45 8.80 11.78 4.53
C GLN A 45 7.37 11.59 5.05
N SER A 46 6.37 11.78 4.20
CA SER A 46 4.96 11.64 4.56
C SER A 46 4.19 10.96 3.44
N LEU A 47 3.18 10.17 3.83
CA LEU A 47 2.31 9.44 2.92
C LEU A 47 0.86 9.64 3.35
N LEU A 48 -0.01 9.88 2.37
CA LEU A 48 -1.45 9.79 2.56
C LEU A 48 -1.90 8.38 2.18
N LEU A 49 -2.45 7.66 3.15
CA LEU A 49 -2.93 6.30 2.95
C LEU A 49 -4.44 6.31 2.64
N GLU A 50 -4.80 6.16 1.37
CA GLU A 50 -6.20 6.13 0.91
C GLU A 50 -6.72 4.72 0.56
N GLY A 51 -5.87 3.70 0.65
CA GLY A 51 -6.24 2.33 0.26
C GLY A 51 -7.36 1.73 1.14
N GLY A 52 -7.93 0.62 0.68
CA GLY A 52 -9.04 -0.05 1.35
C GLY A 52 -8.71 -0.65 2.73
N ALA A 53 -9.76 -1.12 3.42
CA ALA A 53 -9.71 -1.59 4.81
C ALA A 53 -8.61 -2.63 5.11
N VAL A 54 -8.27 -3.49 4.15
CA VAL A 54 -7.20 -4.49 4.29
C VAL A 54 -5.83 -3.84 4.48
N LEU A 55 -5.49 -2.85 3.64
CA LEU A 55 -4.20 -2.16 3.71
C LEU A 55 -4.14 -1.29 4.96
N ALA A 56 -5.19 -0.51 5.22
CA ALA A 56 -5.29 0.30 6.44
C ALA A 56 -5.14 -0.58 7.69
N GLY A 57 -5.85 -1.70 7.76
CA GLY A 57 -5.78 -2.65 8.87
C GLY A 57 -4.39 -3.26 9.06
N ARG A 58 -3.66 -3.59 8.00
CA ARG A 58 -2.26 -4.06 8.10
C ARG A 58 -1.34 -2.96 8.66
N CYS A 59 -1.44 -1.74 8.15
CA CYS A 59 -0.65 -0.61 8.66
C CYS A 59 -0.92 -0.34 10.14
N PHE A 60 -2.20 -0.39 10.57
CA PHE A 60 -2.58 -0.26 11.98
C PHE A 60 -1.98 -1.37 12.85
N ARG A 61 -2.17 -2.64 12.48
CA ARG A 61 -1.62 -3.78 13.25
C ARG A 61 -0.10 -3.75 13.35
N GLN A 62 0.58 -3.25 12.32
CA GLN A 62 2.04 -3.11 12.31
C GLN A 62 2.55 -1.82 12.98
N LYS A 63 1.67 -0.99 13.54
CA LYS A 63 1.99 0.29 14.19
C LYS A 63 2.73 1.27 13.27
N LEU A 64 2.28 1.35 12.01
CA LEU A 64 2.88 2.19 10.96
C LEU A 64 2.13 3.51 10.72
N ILE A 65 1.08 3.79 11.49
CA ILE A 65 0.24 4.98 11.34
C ILE A 65 0.57 6.00 12.42
N ASN A 66 0.95 7.21 12.01
CA ASN A 66 1.22 8.32 12.92
C ASN A 66 0.02 9.25 13.12
N ARG A 67 -0.85 9.39 12.10
CA ARG A 67 -2.03 10.26 12.14
C ARG A 67 -3.19 9.57 11.42
N VAL A 68 -4.39 9.74 11.97
CA VAL A 68 -5.64 9.28 11.38
C VAL A 68 -6.51 10.50 11.08
N MET A 69 -7.11 10.52 9.89
CA MET A 69 -8.18 11.46 9.53
C MET A 69 -9.45 10.65 9.31
N VAL A 70 -10.46 10.87 10.15
CA VAL A 70 -11.73 10.15 10.08
C VAL A 70 -12.80 11.10 9.55
N PHE A 71 -13.42 10.73 8.44
CA PHE A 71 -14.53 11.46 7.83
C PHE A 71 -15.82 10.66 8.02
N VAL A 72 -16.76 11.22 8.78
CA VAL A 72 -18.05 10.57 9.06
C VAL A 72 -19.15 11.28 8.29
N ALA A 73 -19.86 10.55 7.43
CA ALA A 73 -21.06 11.03 6.77
C ALA A 73 -22.31 10.62 7.55
N ALA A 74 -23.31 11.50 7.65
CA ALA A 74 -24.61 11.19 8.24
C ALA A 74 -25.48 10.32 7.30
N LYS A 75 -24.97 9.15 6.93
CA LYS A 75 -25.60 8.18 6.03
C LYS A 75 -25.50 6.78 6.65
N LEU A 76 -26.53 5.97 6.47
CA LEU A 76 -26.51 4.56 6.85
C LEU A 76 -26.17 3.72 5.62
N LEU A 77 -25.06 3.00 5.68
CA LEU A 77 -24.69 1.98 4.70
C LEU A 77 -24.86 0.62 5.39
N GLY A 78 -25.69 -0.24 4.81
CA GLY A 78 -25.82 -1.64 5.22
C GLY A 78 -25.06 -2.54 4.25
N GLY A 79 -24.48 -3.65 4.75
CA GLY A 79 -23.65 -4.56 3.96
C GLY A 79 -22.35 -4.92 4.68
N GLY A 80 -21.58 -5.87 4.11
CA GLY A 80 -20.28 -6.33 4.63
C GLY A 80 -19.08 -5.95 3.75
N ASP A 81 -19.30 -5.11 2.74
CA ASP A 81 -18.36 -4.73 1.68
C ASP A 81 -17.85 -3.29 1.80
N GLY A 82 -18.03 -2.66 2.98
CA GLY A 82 -17.43 -1.38 3.33
C GLY A 82 -15.91 -1.44 3.50
#